data_AF-A0A9E5YAT5-F1
#
_entry.id   AF-A0A9E5YAT5-F1
#
_cell.length_a   1.000
_cell.length_b   1.000
_cell.length_c   1.000
_cell.angle_alpha   90.00
_cell.angle_beta   90.00
_cell.angle_gamma   90.00
#
_symmetry.space_group_name_H-M   'P 1'
#
loop_
_entity.id
_entity.type
_entity.pdbx_description
1 polymer ?
#
loop_
_entity_poly.entity_id
_entity_poly.type
_entity_poly.pdbx_seq_one_letter_code
_entity_poly.pdbx_strand_id
1 'polypeptide(L)'
;MRKKIIIIFVVVFAVGILSGLFIPRLLYKRNLPSSPTDFLSNYLSLSESQKRELESFNKPFYARVVKIRSQLIQRRTELTELLGESSSNQENISDKVSEVIFLQAQLQRETMNHLLEIRSVLIPEQRKKFLSLVRQGLHPRGPYNTHGSRNLGH
;
A
#
# COMPACT_ATOMS: atom_id res chain seq x y z
N MET A 1 4.76 15.01 -16.23
CA MET A 1 4.17 13.66 -16.39
C MET A 1 4.54 12.69 -15.25
N ARG A 2 5.77 12.70 -14.71
CA ARG A 2 6.21 11.83 -13.59
C ARG A 2 5.40 11.97 -12.28
N LYS A 3 4.97 13.20 -11.93
CA LYS A 3 4.15 13.46 -10.73
C LYS A 3 2.74 12.85 -10.80
N LYS A 4 2.16 12.73 -12.00
CA LYS A 4 0.84 12.11 -12.21
C LYS A 4 0.91 10.59 -12.01
N ILE A 5 2.03 9.96 -12.36
CA ILE A 5 2.27 8.52 -12.14
C ILE A 5 2.48 8.21 -10.66
N ILE A 6 3.19 9.07 -9.93
CA ILE A 6 3.40 8.94 -8.48
C ILE A 6 2.07 9.04 -7.72
N ILE A 7 1.19 9.96 -8.13
CA ILE A 7 -0.16 10.10 -7.54
C ILE A 7 -0.99 8.84 -7.79
N ILE A 8 -0.92 8.24 -8.99
CA ILE A 8 -1.67 7.02 -9.31
C ILE A 8 -1.20 5.83 -8.45
N PHE A 9 0.11 5.66 -8.23
CA PHE A 9 0.62 4.57 -7.40
C PHE A 9 0.30 4.73 -5.91
N VAL A 10 0.38 5.96 -5.38
CA VAL A 10 0.03 6.24 -3.97
C VAL A 10 -1.47 6.13 -3.73
N VAL A 11 -2.30 6.54 -4.71
CA VAL A 11 -3.77 6.40 -4.64
C VAL A 11 -4.19 4.93 -4.73
N VAL A 12 -3.56 4.11 -5.58
CA VAL A 12 -3.82 2.66 -5.64
C VAL A 12 -3.40 1.97 -4.33
N PHE A 13 -2.32 2.42 -3.71
CA PHE A 13 -1.88 1.93 -2.41
C PHE A 13 -2.85 2.33 -1.29
N ALA A 14 -3.37 3.56 -1.29
CA ALA A 14 -4.31 4.05 -0.27
C ALA A 14 -5.74 3.48 -0.42
N VAL A 15 -6.24 3.34 -1.66
CA VAL A 15 -7.60 2.81 -1.92
C VAL A 15 -7.66 1.29 -1.73
N GLY A 16 -6.58 0.56 -2.07
CA GLY A 16 -6.49 -0.88 -1.84
C GLY A 16 -6.41 -1.29 -0.36
N ILE A 17 -5.98 -0.38 0.52
CA ILE A 17 -5.93 -0.60 1.97
C ILE A 17 -7.32 -0.50 2.62
N LEU A 18 -8.23 0.34 2.09
CA LEU A 18 -9.56 0.53 2.68
C LEU A 18 -10.63 -0.45 2.16
N SER A 19 -10.65 -0.81 0.88
CA SER A 19 -11.81 -1.53 0.31
C SER A 19 -11.65 -3.04 0.23
N GLY A 20 -10.44 -3.58 0.36
CA GLY A 20 -10.21 -4.99 0.11
C GLY A 20 -10.59 -5.46 -1.31
N LEU A 21 -10.80 -4.53 -2.22
CA LEU A 21 -11.15 -4.79 -3.61
C LEU A 21 -10.05 -4.19 -4.48
N PHE A 22 -8.96 -4.94 -4.68
CA PHE A 22 -8.19 -4.80 -5.92
C PHE A 22 -7.74 -6.16 -6.44
N ILE A 23 -8.70 -6.75 -7.16
CA ILE A 23 -8.60 -7.56 -8.37
C ILE A 23 -7.20 -7.52 -9.03
N PRO A 24 -6.52 -8.67 -9.22
CA PRO A 24 -5.23 -8.73 -9.89
C PRO A 24 -5.43 -8.68 -11.42
N ARG A 25 -5.53 -7.47 -11.97
CA ARG A 25 -5.21 -7.23 -13.40
C ARG A 25 -4.05 -6.27 -13.61
N LEU A 26 -3.54 -5.63 -12.55
CA LEU A 26 -2.39 -4.72 -12.62
C LEU A 26 -1.03 -5.39 -12.36
N LEU A 27 -1.02 -6.67 -11.95
CA LEU A 27 0.23 -7.43 -11.74
C LEU A 27 0.53 -8.42 -12.88
N TYR A 28 -0.32 -8.50 -13.90
CA TYR A 28 -0.05 -9.28 -15.11
C TYR A 28 0.53 -8.36 -16.18
N LYS A 29 1.87 -8.33 -16.27
CA LYS A 29 2.68 -7.67 -17.30
C LYS A 29 2.49 -6.16 -17.49
N ARG A 30 3.48 -5.40 -17.01
CA ARG A 30 4.16 -4.36 -17.80
C ARG A 30 5.54 -4.12 -17.22
N ASN A 31 6.53 -3.90 -18.06
CA ASN A 31 7.86 -3.42 -17.67
C ASN A 31 7.70 -2.19 -16.75
N LEU A 32 7.95 -2.33 -15.44
CA LEU A 32 7.95 -1.21 -14.50
C LEU A 32 9.34 -0.54 -14.53
N PRO A 33 9.44 0.73 -14.94
CA PRO A 33 10.67 1.50 -14.78
C PRO A 33 10.81 1.97 -13.33
N SER A 34 12.04 1.84 -12.79
CA SER A 34 12.49 2.23 -11.44
C SER A 34 11.91 1.39 -10.30
N SER A 35 12.77 0.69 -9.56
CA SER A 35 12.37 0.01 -8.32
C SER A 35 11.76 1.02 -7.33
N PRO A 36 10.74 0.66 -6.52
CA PRO A 36 10.26 1.52 -5.43
C PRO A 36 11.39 2.02 -4.51
N THR A 37 12.47 1.25 -4.39
CA THR A 37 13.70 1.68 -3.70
C THR A 37 14.45 2.80 -4.40
N ASP A 38 14.44 2.86 -5.74
CA ASP A 38 15.10 3.92 -6.50
C ASP A 38 14.40 5.27 -6.27
N PHE A 39 13.07 5.27 -6.18
CA PHE A 39 12.32 6.48 -5.88
C PHE A 39 12.65 7.02 -4.49
N LEU A 40 12.57 6.16 -3.46
CA LEU A 40 12.83 6.56 -2.09
C LEU A 40 14.29 7.00 -1.90
N SER A 41 15.22 6.28 -2.53
CA SER A 41 16.64 6.59 -2.52
C SER A 41 16.93 7.97 -3.11
N ASN A 42 16.33 8.29 -4.25
CA ASN A 42 16.51 9.58 -4.89
C ASN A 42 15.83 10.72 -4.11
N TYR A 43 14.62 10.48 -3.57
CA TYR A 43 13.87 11.50 -2.83
C TYR A 43 14.54 11.89 -1.51
N LEU A 44 15.10 10.91 -0.79
CA LEU A 44 15.79 11.14 0.47
C LEU A 44 17.29 11.40 0.29
N SER A 45 17.81 11.30 -0.94
CA SER A 45 19.24 11.41 -1.22
C SER A 45 20.06 10.46 -0.33
N LEU A 46 19.68 9.18 -0.34
CA LEU A 46 20.30 8.17 0.52
C LEU A 46 21.75 7.93 0.12
N SER A 47 22.60 7.78 1.13
CA SER A 47 23.98 7.30 0.95
C SER A 47 24.01 5.82 0.55
N GLU A 48 25.12 5.36 -0.01
CA GLU A 48 25.29 3.95 -0.39
C GLU A 48 25.19 2.98 0.81
N SER A 49 25.63 3.41 1.99
CA SER A 49 25.47 2.62 3.22
C SER A 49 23.99 2.49 3.61
N GLN A 50 23.24 3.60 3.61
CA GLN A 50 21.81 3.59 3.88
C GLN A 50 21.04 2.73 2.86
N LYS A 51 21.37 2.82 1.57
CA LYS A 51 20.73 1.98 0.53
C LYS A 51 20.91 0.50 0.81
N ARG A 52 22.14 0.07 1.14
CA ARG A 52 22.42 -1.34 1.49
C ARG A 52 21.62 -1.79 2.70
N GLU A 53 21.51 -0.94 3.71
CA GLU A 53 20.74 -1.25 4.92
C GLU A 53 19.23 -1.35 4.62
N LEU A 54 18.67 -0.43 3.82
CA LEU A 54 17.28 -0.51 3.37
C LEU A 54 16.99 -1.80 2.58
N GLU A 55 17.86 -2.17 1.65
CA GLU A 55 17.70 -3.41 0.86
C GLU A 55 17.66 -4.66 1.76
N SER A 56 18.40 -4.66 2.87
CA SER A 56 18.36 -5.74 3.86
C SER A 56 16.99 -5.89 4.54
N PHE A 57 16.23 -4.80 4.71
CA PHE A 57 14.88 -4.81 5.27
C PHE A 57 13.80 -5.07 4.20
N ASN A 58 14.01 -4.57 2.98
CA ASN A 58 13.04 -4.67 1.89
C ASN A 58 12.76 -6.11 1.49
N LYS A 59 13.81 -6.91 1.29
CA LYS A 59 13.67 -8.30 0.83
C LYS A 59 12.76 -9.14 1.76
N PRO A 60 13.01 -9.21 3.08
CA PRO A 60 12.14 -9.96 3.97
C PRO A 60 10.74 -9.32 4.13
N PHE A 61 10.63 -7.99 4.10
CA PHE A 61 9.33 -7.31 4.10
C PHE A 61 8.46 -7.70 2.91
N TYR A 62 9.00 -7.61 1.68
CA TYR A 62 8.26 -7.96 0.47
C TYR A 62 7.84 -9.43 0.47
N ALA A 63 8.69 -10.34 0.94
CA ALA A 63 8.34 -11.75 1.08
C ALA A 63 7.12 -11.96 2.00
N ARG A 64 7.10 -11.30 3.17
CA ARG A 64 5.96 -11.36 4.11
C ARG A 64 4.70 -10.76 3.51
N VAL A 65 4.79 -9.59 2.88
CA VAL A 65 3.65 -8.91 2.23
C VAL A 65 3.05 -9.75 1.11
N VAL A 66 3.87 -10.37 0.25
CA VAL A 66 3.39 -11.23 -0.83
C VAL A 66 2.62 -12.42 -0.27
N LYS A 67 3.16 -13.07 0.78
CA LYS A 67 2.49 -14.19 1.45
C LYS A 67 1.13 -13.79 2.02
N ILE A 68 1.07 -12.70 2.80
CA ILE A 68 -0.18 -12.22 3.42
C ILE A 68 -1.21 -11.85 2.33
N ARG A 69 -0.78 -11.18 1.26
CA ARG A 69 -1.68 -10.83 0.14
C ARG A 69 -2.23 -12.05 -0.59
N SER A 70 -1.40 -13.07 -0.81
CA SER A 70 -1.87 -14.32 -1.41
C SER A 70 -2.94 -14.99 -0.56
N GLN A 71 -2.74 -15.06 0.76
CA GLN A 71 -3.73 -15.58 1.71
C GLN A 71 -5.02 -14.73 1.71
N LEU A 72 -4.89 -13.41 1.69
CA LEU A 72 -6.01 -12.49 1.65
C LEU A 72 -6.88 -12.68 0.40
N ILE A 73 -6.25 -12.87 -0.76
CA ILE A 73 -6.95 -13.17 -2.02
C ILE A 73 -7.70 -14.49 -1.88
N GLN A 74 -7.02 -15.52 -1.40
CA GLN A 74 -7.62 -16.84 -1.19
C GLN A 74 -8.85 -16.77 -0.27
N ARG A 75 -8.75 -16.14 0.91
CA ARG A 75 -9.87 -16.04 1.86
C ARG A 75 -11.05 -15.22 1.33
N ARG A 76 -10.81 -14.25 0.46
CA ARG A 76 -11.89 -13.51 -0.22
C ARG A 76 -12.57 -14.33 -1.30
N THR A 77 -11.83 -15.17 -2.02
CA THR A 77 -12.41 -16.13 -2.96
C THR A 77 -13.30 -17.11 -2.21
N GLU A 78 -12.78 -17.72 -1.15
CA GLU A 78 -13.55 -18.64 -0.29
C GLU A 78 -14.81 -17.98 0.30
N LEU A 79 -14.72 -16.71 0.74
CA LEU A 79 -15.89 -15.95 1.21
C LEU A 79 -16.94 -15.76 0.09
N THR A 80 -16.49 -15.48 -1.13
CA THR A 80 -17.39 -15.30 -2.28
C THR A 80 -18.09 -16.62 -2.63
N GLU A 81 -17.38 -17.75 -2.55
CA GLU A 81 -17.93 -19.08 -2.75
C GLU A 81 -18.96 -19.43 -1.67
N LEU A 82 -18.64 -19.21 -0.40
CA LEU A 82 -19.56 -19.42 0.73
C LEU A 82 -20.85 -18.61 0.63
N LEU A 83 -20.83 -17.43 0.01
CA LEU A 83 -22.03 -16.62 -0.21
C LEU A 83 -22.95 -17.18 -1.31
N GLY A 84 -22.41 -18.01 -2.22
CA GLY A 84 -23.16 -18.67 -3.28
C GLY A 84 -23.75 -20.03 -2.91
N GLU A 85 -23.34 -20.60 -1.76
CA GLU A 85 -23.78 -21.90 -1.28
C GLU A 85 -25.10 -21.81 -0.49
N SER A 86 -26.09 -22.62 -0.86
CA SER A 86 -27.40 -22.67 -0.18
C SER A 86 -27.34 -23.22 1.25
N SER A 87 -26.28 -23.96 1.59
CA SER A 87 -26.04 -24.55 2.92
C SER A 87 -25.25 -23.64 3.87
N SER A 88 -24.71 -22.53 3.37
CA SER A 88 -23.88 -21.63 4.17
C SER A 88 -24.75 -20.88 5.18
N ASN A 89 -24.32 -20.88 6.43
CA ASN A 89 -25.00 -20.16 7.51
C ASN A 89 -24.20 -18.89 7.90
N GLN A 90 -24.81 -18.05 8.72
CA GLN A 90 -24.20 -16.80 9.16
C GLN A 90 -22.86 -17.00 9.90
N GLU A 91 -22.71 -18.12 10.62
CA GLU A 91 -21.50 -18.44 11.38
C GLU A 91 -20.30 -18.68 10.45
N ASN A 92 -20.46 -19.53 9.42
CA ASN A 92 -19.42 -19.82 8.42
C ASN A 92 -18.93 -18.55 7.72
N ILE A 93 -19.87 -17.65 7.37
CA ILE A 93 -19.57 -16.37 6.73
C ILE A 93 -18.81 -15.44 7.70
N SER A 94 -19.27 -15.34 8.94
CA SER A 94 -18.66 -14.52 9.99
C SER A 94 -17.21 -14.95 10.29
N ASP A 95 -16.96 -16.25 10.36
CA ASP A 95 -15.63 -16.81 10.58
C ASP A 95 -14.69 -16.45 9.42
N LYS A 96 -15.16 -16.62 8.18
CA LYS A 96 -14.36 -16.28 7.00
C LYS A 96 -14.07 -14.77 6.91
N VAL A 97 -15.02 -13.92 7.27
CA VAL A 97 -14.81 -12.46 7.38
C VAL A 97 -13.75 -12.14 8.45
N SER A 98 -13.80 -12.81 9.60
CA SER A 98 -12.83 -12.63 10.68
C SER A 98 -11.40 -12.96 10.25
N GLU A 99 -11.23 -14.03 9.45
CA GLU A 99 -9.94 -14.38 8.86
C GLU A 99 -9.41 -13.29 7.91
N VAL A 100 -10.28 -12.70 7.08
CA VAL A 100 -9.92 -11.60 6.17
C VAL A 100 -9.47 -10.38 6.99
N ILE A 101 -10.23 -10.00 8.02
CA ILE A 101 -9.90 -8.87 8.91
C ILE A 101 -8.54 -9.09 9.58
N PHE A 102 -8.30 -10.30 10.08
CA PHE A 102 -7.03 -10.66 10.71
C PHE A 102 -5.84 -10.50 9.75
N LEU A 103 -5.95 -10.97 8.51
CA LEU A 103 -4.91 -10.81 7.49
C LEU A 103 -4.71 -9.34 7.08
N GLN A 104 -5.78 -8.54 7.02
CA GLN A 104 -5.68 -7.09 6.78
C GLN A 104 -4.91 -6.39 7.90
N ALA A 105 -5.22 -6.71 9.16
CA ALA A 105 -4.53 -6.16 10.32
C ALA A 105 -3.04 -6.54 10.34
N GLN A 106 -2.71 -7.79 9.98
CA GLN A 106 -1.32 -8.21 9.82
C GLN A 106 -0.58 -7.41 8.74
N LEU A 107 -1.20 -7.20 7.58
CA LEU A 107 -0.59 -6.42 6.50
C LEU A 107 -0.31 -4.97 6.93
N GLN A 108 -1.23 -4.36 7.68
CA GLN A 108 -1.04 -3.02 8.24
C GLN A 108 0.11 -2.99 9.26
N ARG A 109 0.20 -4.00 10.14
CA ARG A 109 1.28 -4.12 11.12
C ARG A 109 2.65 -4.26 10.46
N GLU A 110 2.77 -5.15 9.46
CA GLU A 110 4.01 -5.32 8.69
C GLU A 110 4.43 -4.02 7.99
N THR A 111 3.46 -3.30 7.44
CA THR A 111 3.72 -1.99 6.81
C THR A 111 4.25 -0.98 7.83
N MET A 112 3.64 -0.90 9.01
CA MET A 112 4.10 0.01 10.06
C MET A 112 5.50 -0.33 10.55
N ASN A 113 5.77 -1.62 10.78
CA ASN A 113 7.10 -2.10 11.19
C ASN A 113 8.16 -1.71 10.16
N HIS A 114 7.86 -1.89 8.87
CA HIS A 114 8.78 -1.52 7.81
C HIS A 114 9.03 0.00 7.71
N LEU A 115 8.00 0.83 7.93
CA LEU A 115 8.19 2.29 8.02
C LEU A 115 9.09 2.68 9.21
N LEU A 116 9.02 1.96 10.33
CA LEU A 116 9.89 2.16 11.48
C LEU A 116 11.34 1.73 11.19
N GLU A 117 11.53 0.58 10.52
CA GLU A 117 12.85 0.12 10.03
C GLU A 117 13.49 1.18 9.13
N ILE A 118 12.77 1.67 8.12
CA ILE A 118 13.26 2.75 7.25
C ILE A 118 13.58 4.00 8.07
N ARG A 119 12.73 4.41 9.03
CA ARG A 119 12.99 5.62 9.82
C ARG A 119 14.29 5.52 10.63
N SER A 120 14.67 4.32 11.07
CA SER A 120 15.82 4.11 11.96
C SER A 120 17.15 4.51 11.31
N VAL A 121 17.32 4.25 10.01
CA VAL A 121 18.57 4.47 9.27
C VAL A 121 18.70 5.87 8.64
N LEU A 122 17.63 6.67 8.72
CA LEU A 122 17.62 8.03 8.18
C LEU A 122 18.19 9.03 9.18
N ILE A 123 18.91 10.04 8.66
CA ILE A 123 19.31 11.22 9.45
C ILE A 123 18.12 12.16 9.70
N PRO A 124 18.19 13.10 10.66
CA PRO A 124 17.06 13.95 11.02
C PRO A 124 16.40 14.70 9.85
N GLU A 125 17.19 15.21 8.91
CA GLU A 125 16.70 15.92 7.72
C GLU A 125 15.92 14.99 6.80
N GLN A 126 16.42 13.78 6.59
CA GLN A 126 15.76 12.75 5.79
C GLN A 126 14.47 12.26 6.48
N ARG A 127 14.47 12.11 7.80
CA ARG A 127 13.28 11.74 8.58
C ARG A 127 12.13 12.74 8.38
N LYS A 128 12.42 14.04 8.36
CA LYS A 128 11.40 15.09 8.08
C LYS A 128 10.77 14.91 6.69
N LYS A 129 11.61 14.70 5.67
CA LYS A 129 11.14 14.43 4.29
C LYS A 129 10.31 13.13 4.21
N PHE A 130 10.80 12.07 4.85
CA PHE A 130 10.12 10.78 4.91
C PHE A 130 8.75 10.88 5.59
N LEU A 131 8.66 11.56 6.74
CA LEU A 131 7.38 11.76 7.45
C LEU A 131 6.38 12.58 6.61
N SER A 132 6.85 13.54 5.82
CA SER A 132 5.99 14.26 4.86
C SER A 132 5.42 13.32 3.80
N LEU A 133 6.22 12.39 3.26
CA LEU A 133 5.72 11.37 2.32
C LEU A 133 4.70 10.44 2.98
N VAL A 134 5.01 9.93 4.18
CA VAL A 134 4.10 9.05 4.92
C VAL A 134 2.77 9.77 5.19
N ARG A 135 2.81 11.03 5.62
CA ARG A 135 1.60 11.86 5.82
C ARG A 135 0.77 11.99 4.54
N GLN A 136 1.42 12.23 3.40
CA GLN A 136 0.72 12.31 2.11
C GLN A 136 0.11 10.99 1.66
N GLY A 137 0.71 9.86 2.05
CA GLY A 137 0.16 8.53 1.80
C GLY A 137 -0.98 8.15 2.73
N LEU A 138 -0.93 8.59 4.00
CA LEU A 138 -1.95 8.30 5.01
C LEU A 138 -3.19 9.20 4.93
N HIS A 139 -3.06 10.41 4.37
CA HIS A 139 -4.20 11.27 4.06
C HIS A 139 -4.52 11.16 2.57
N PRO A 140 -5.60 10.45 2.19
CA PRO A 140 -6.09 10.55 0.82
C PRO A 140 -6.40 12.03 0.57
N ARG A 141 -5.82 12.63 -0.47
CA ARG A 141 -6.46 13.80 -1.07
C ARG A 141 -7.84 13.33 -1.49
N GLY A 142 -8.87 13.82 -0.79
CA GLY A 142 -10.25 13.54 -1.15
C GLY A 142 -10.50 13.92 -2.62
N PRO A 143 -11.48 13.30 -3.28
CA PRO A 143 -11.69 13.43 -4.72
C PRO A 143 -12.14 14.84 -5.20
N TYR A 144 -12.22 15.84 -4.33
CA TYR A 144 -12.63 17.19 -4.67
C TYR A 144 -11.50 18.18 -4.43
N ASN A 145 -10.67 18.41 -5.46
CA ASN A 145 -9.95 19.67 -5.68
C ASN A 145 -9.36 19.65 -7.08
N THR A 146 -10.24 19.57 -8.08
CA THR A 146 -9.96 20.06 -9.43
C THR A 146 -10.04 21.58 -9.39
N HIS A 147 -8.98 22.22 -9.87
CA HIS A 147 -8.94 23.65 -10.16
C HIS A 147 -10.20 24.10 -10.90
N GLY A 148 -10.90 25.09 -10.32
CA GLY A 148 -12.13 25.65 -10.86
C GLY A 148 -12.36 27.09 -10.39
N SER A 149 -11.31 27.91 -10.30
CA SER A 149 -11.47 29.36 -10.34
C SER A 149 -11.90 29.75 -11.76
N ARG A 150 -13.17 29.48 -12.09
CA ARG A 150 -13.86 30.19 -13.16
C ARG A 150 -14.45 31.44 -12.51
N ASN A 151 -13.92 32.58 -12.92
CA ASN A 151 -14.59 33.87 -12.84
C ASN A 151 -16.09 33.70 -13.17
N LEU A 152 -16.93 33.99 -12.19
CA LEU A 152 -18.28 34.50 -12.41
C LEU A 152 -18.34 35.80 -11.62
N GLY A 153 -17.86 36.87 -12.27
CA GLY A 153 -18.26 38.23 -11.93
C GLY A 153 -19.67 38.44 -12.48
N HIS A 154 -20.56 38.84 -11.58
CA HIS A 154 -21.77 39.59 -11.92
C HIS A 154 -21.40 41.00 -12.38
#